data_AF-V5GZM6-F1
#
_entry.id   AF-V5GZM6-F1
#
_cell.length_a   1.000
_cell.length_b   1.000
_cell.length_c   1.000
_cell.angle_alpha   90.00
_cell.angle_beta   90.00
_cell.angle_gamma   90.00
#
_symmetry.space_group_name_H-M   'P 1'
#
loop_
_entity.id
_entity.type
_entity.pdbx_description
1 polymer ?
#
loop_
_entity_poly.entity_id
_entity_poly.type
_entity_poly.pdbx_seq_one_letter_code
_entity_poly.pdbx_strand_id
1 'polypeptide(L)'
;MPQKKILCLFDMDGTLTKARNAINPELYNFLLNVVKLRCSLALVGGSNFTKICEQMGDDIIHRFDYVFPENGLIQYKFGKETGRQSIQKFMGEDVVQKFINYVLK
;
A
#
# COMPACT_ATOMS: atom_id res chain seq x y z
N MET A 1 -17.69 -8.81 -8.38
CA MET A 1 -18.62 -8.38 -7.31
C MET A 1 -19.04 -6.95 -7.60
N PRO A 2 -20.30 -6.55 -7.33
CA PRO A 2 -20.71 -5.16 -7.48
C PRO A 2 -19.82 -4.24 -6.64
N GLN A 3 -19.40 -3.11 -7.21
CA GLN A 3 -18.48 -2.19 -6.55
C GLN A 3 -19.16 -1.60 -5.33
N LYS A 4 -18.56 -1.81 -4.15
CA LYS A 4 -19.06 -1.24 -2.91
C LYS A 4 -18.90 0.28 -2.97
N LYS A 5 -19.92 1.01 -2.53
CA LYS A 5 -19.94 2.49 -2.56
C LYS A 5 -18.98 3.12 -1.54
N ILE A 6 -18.58 2.35 -0.51
CA ILE A 6 -17.74 2.82 0.59
C ILE A 6 -16.38 2.11 0.51
N LEU A 7 -15.31 2.88 0.67
CA LEU A 7 -13.93 2.42 0.79
C LEU A 7 -13.39 2.81 2.17
N CYS A 8 -12.85 1.84 2.91
CA CYS A 8 -12.05 2.10 4.09
C CYS A 8 -10.57 1.96 3.73
N LEU A 9 -9.85 3.07 3.78
CA LEU A 9 -8.41 3.14 3.53
C LEU A 9 -7.69 3.27 4.87
N PHE A 10 -6.80 2.33 5.15
CA PHE A 10 -6.04 2.29 6.40
C PHE A 10 -4.56 2.58 6.14
N ASP A 11 -3.99 3.39 7.01
CA ASP A 11 -2.54 3.46 7.18
C ASP A 11 -2.03 2.19 7.88
N MET A 12 -0.71 1.98 7.83
CA MET A 12 -0.03 0.81 8.36
C MET A 12 0.44 1.01 9.80
N ASP A 13 1.65 1.55 9.97
CA ASP A 13 2.32 1.67 11.27
C ASP A 13 1.56 2.63 12.20
N GLY A 14 1.21 2.16 13.40
CA GLY A 14 0.45 2.93 14.39
C GLY A 14 -1.07 2.88 14.20
N THR A 15 -1.56 2.37 13.06
CA THR A 15 -2.99 2.19 12.80
C THR A 15 -3.39 0.72 12.85
N LEU A 16 -2.80 -0.11 11.98
CA LEU A 16 -3.10 -1.55 11.90
C LEU A 16 -2.06 -2.42 12.59
N THR A 17 -0.82 -1.94 12.63
CA THR A 17 0.29 -2.65 13.25
C THR A 17 1.01 -1.76 14.24
N LYS A 18 1.66 -2.34 15.25
CA LYS A 18 2.74 -1.61 15.93
C LYS A 18 3.86 -1.38 14.92
N ALA A 19 4.56 -0.26 15.04
CA ALA A 19 5.65 0.08 14.11
C ALA A 19 6.56 -1.13 13.84
N ARG A 20 6.68 -1.53 12.57
CA ARG A 20 7.51 -2.66 12.08
C ARG A 20 7.17 -4.05 12.65
N ASN A 21 5.99 -4.24 13.23
CA ASN A 21 5.53 -5.55 13.71
C ASN A 21 4.42 -6.09 12.81
N ALA A 22 4.21 -7.40 12.88
CA ALA A 22 3.07 -8.05 12.24
C ALA A 22 1.74 -7.60 12.85
N ILE A 23 0.68 -7.63 12.04
CA ILE A 23 -0.68 -7.34 12.49
C ILE A 23 -1.16 -8.35 13.54
N ASN A 24 -1.94 -7.88 14.50
CA ASN A 24 -2.62 -8.75 15.44
C ASN A 24 -3.64 -9.65 14.68
N PRO A 25 -3.61 -10.99 14.86
CA PRO A 25 -4.51 -11.90 14.16
C PRO A 25 -6.00 -11.62 14.37
N GLU A 26 -6.41 -11.17 15.56
CA GLU A 26 -7.80 -10.81 15.87
C GLU A 26 -8.26 -9.61 15.03
N LEU A 27 -7.44 -8.55 14.97
CA LEU A 27 -7.71 -7.38 14.14
C LEU A 27 -7.74 -7.73 12.66
N TYR A 28 -6.79 -8.55 12.20
CA TYR A 28 -6.75 -9.00 10.80
C TYR A 28 -8.03 -9.76 10.42
N ASN A 29 -8.44 -10.71 11.26
CA ASN A 29 -9.69 -11.46 11.08
C ASN A 29 -10.92 -10.55 11.13
N PHE A 30 -10.95 -9.56 12.01
CA PHE A 30 -12.03 -8.58 12.06
C PHE A 30 -12.15 -7.78 10.75
N LEU A 31 -11.02 -7.30 10.21
CA LEU A 31 -11.02 -6.59 8.93
C LEU A 31 -11.58 -7.47 7.82
N LEU A 32 -11.07 -8.69 7.67
CA LEU A 32 -11.46 -9.58 6.57
C LEU A 32 -12.90 -10.12 6.70
N ASN A 33 -13.33 -10.48 7.90
CA ASN A 33 -14.61 -11.18 8.09
C ASN A 33 -15.77 -10.26 8.47
N VAL A 34 -15.50 -9.04 8.95
CA VAL A 34 -16.54 -8.09 9.39
C VAL A 34 -16.54 -6.86 8.50
N VAL A 35 -15.40 -6.18 8.36
CA VAL A 35 -15.32 -4.89 7.65
C VAL A 35 -15.45 -5.11 6.15
N LYS A 36 -14.69 -6.06 5.58
CA LYS A 36 -14.71 -6.38 4.14
C LYS A 36 -16.08 -6.79 3.65
N LEU A 37 -17.00 -7.28 4.49
CA LEU A 37 -18.38 -7.58 4.09
C LEU A 37 -19.21 -6.33 3.80
N ARG A 38 -18.89 -5.19 4.43
CA ARG A 38 -19.68 -3.95 4.38
C ARG A 38 -19.12 -2.89 3.43
N CYS A 39 -17.81 -2.83 3.27
CA CYS A 39 -17.11 -1.87 2.42
C CYS A 39 -15.93 -2.51 1.70
N SER A 40 -15.34 -1.78 0.76
CA SER A 40 -14.06 -2.17 0.19
C SER A 40 -12.92 -1.83 1.14
N LEU A 41 -11.92 -2.71 1.18
CA LEU A 41 -10.74 -2.54 2.03
C LEU A 41 -9.54 -2.11 1.22
N ALA A 42 -8.84 -1.09 1.71
CA ALA A 42 -7.60 -0.62 1.14
C ALA A 42 -6.53 -0.37 2.21
N LEU A 43 -5.27 -0.59 1.82
CA LEU A 43 -4.09 -0.22 2.59
C LEU A 43 -3.28 0.84 1.85
N VAL A 44 -2.73 1.79 2.58
CA VAL A 44 -1.69 2.71 2.10
C VAL A 44 -0.55 2.77 3.10
N GLY A 45 0.67 2.85 2.60
CA GLY A 45 1.84 3.06 3.45
C GLY A 45 3.01 3.62 2.66
N GLY A 46 3.90 4.36 3.32
CA GLY A 46 5.11 4.90 2.70
C GLY A 46 6.20 3.85 2.44
N SER A 47 6.07 2.67 3.04
CA SER A 47 6.98 1.56 2.85
C SER A 47 6.80 0.88 1.49
N ASN A 48 7.84 0.19 1.03
CA ASN A 48 7.78 -0.66 -0.15
C ASN A 48 6.87 -1.88 0.07
N PHE A 49 6.57 -2.60 -1.02
CA PHE A 49 5.67 -3.75 -0.97
C PHE A 49 6.17 -4.88 -0.04
N THR A 50 7.46 -5.19 -0.06
CA THR A 50 8.06 -6.25 0.78
C THR A 50 7.79 -6.03 2.27
N LYS A 51 7.98 -4.80 2.76
CA LYS A 51 7.69 -4.46 4.16
C LYS A 51 6.21 -4.58 4.51
N ILE A 52 5.31 -4.25 3.58
CA ILE A 52 3.88 -4.46 3.78
C ILE A 52 3.57 -5.96 3.92
N CYS A 53 4.18 -6.82 3.10
CA CYS A 53 4.03 -8.28 3.20
C CYS A 53 4.56 -8.83 4.53
N GLU A 54 5.72 -8.35 5.01
CA GLU A 54 6.25 -8.75 6.32
C GLU A 54 5.26 -8.46 7.47
N GLN A 55 4.51 -7.35 7.36
CA GLN A 55 3.55 -6.95 8.39
C GLN A 55 2.16 -7.59 8.25
N MET A 56 1.73 -7.88 7.02
CA MET A 56 0.33 -8.24 6.69
C MET A 56 0.16 -9.63 6.06
N GLY A 57 1.27 -10.30 5.73
CA GLY A 57 1.30 -11.56 4.98
C GLY A 57 1.49 -11.36 3.48
N ASP A 58 2.08 -12.36 2.81
CA ASP A 58 2.42 -12.32 1.38
C ASP A 58 1.19 -12.29 0.45
N ASP A 59 0.04 -12.77 0.93
CA ASP A 59 -1.20 -12.85 0.15
C ASP A 59 -2.05 -11.57 0.25
N ILE A 60 -1.51 -10.49 0.83
CA ILE A 60 -2.26 -9.27 1.15
C ILE A 60 -2.97 -8.64 -0.05
N ILE A 61 -2.36 -8.69 -1.25
CA ILE A 61 -2.95 -8.16 -2.49
C ILE A 61 -4.19 -8.91 -2.94
N HIS A 62 -4.38 -10.15 -2.48
CA HIS A 62 -5.56 -10.97 -2.74
C HIS A 62 -6.58 -10.86 -1.59
N ARG A 63 -6.14 -10.46 -0.40
CA ARG A 63 -6.97 -10.29 0.80
C ARG A 63 -7.62 -8.92 0.87
N PHE A 64 -6.94 -7.87 0.41
CA PHE A 64 -7.47 -6.51 0.33
C PHE A 64 -7.87 -6.17 -1.11
N ASP A 65 -8.86 -5.29 -1.26
CA ASP A 65 -9.34 -4.90 -2.59
C ASP A 65 -8.33 -3.97 -3.28
N TYR A 66 -7.66 -3.13 -2.49
CA TYR A 66 -6.61 -2.23 -2.95
C TYR A 66 -5.41 -2.23 -1.99
N VAL A 67 -4.20 -2.15 -2.53
CA VAL A 67 -2.98 -2.00 -1.75
C VAL A 67 -2.09 -0.97 -2.42
N PHE A 68 -1.67 0.05 -1.67
CA PHE A 68 -0.95 1.22 -2.14
C PHE A 68 0.41 1.37 -1.44
N PRO A 69 1.44 0.59 -1.82
CA PRO A 69 2.80 0.79 -1.34
C PRO A 69 3.39 2.11 -1.83
N GLU A 70 4.42 2.61 -1.14
CA GLU A 70 5.14 3.84 -1.48
C GLU A 70 4.17 5.03 -1.67
N ASN A 71 3.22 5.19 -0.76
CA ASN A 71 2.16 6.20 -0.81
C ASN A 71 1.30 6.14 -2.09
N GLY A 72 1.14 4.96 -2.68
CA GLY A 72 0.37 4.76 -3.90
C GLY A 72 1.12 5.03 -5.20
N LEU A 73 2.45 5.19 -5.13
CA LEU A 73 3.30 5.13 -6.32
C LEU A 73 3.22 3.75 -6.99
N ILE A 74 2.99 2.69 -6.21
CA ILE A 74 2.61 1.36 -6.70
C ILE A 74 1.15 1.12 -6.33
N GLN A 75 0.37 0.55 -7.24
CA GLN A 75 -1.08 0.38 -7.04
C GLN A 75 -1.51 -1.03 -7.41
N TYR A 76 -1.94 -1.80 -6.41
CA TYR A 76 -2.61 -3.08 -6.62
C TYR A 76 -4.11 -2.91 -6.47
N LYS A 77 -4.86 -3.49 -7.40
CA LYS A 77 -6.32 -3.56 -7.36
C LYS A 77 -6.75 -4.98 -7.68
N PHE A 78 -7.48 -5.62 -6.77
CA PHE A 78 -7.96 -7.00 -6.88
C PHE A 78 -6.83 -7.99 -7.28
N GLY A 79 -5.69 -7.91 -6.59
CA GLY A 79 -4.55 -8.79 -6.83
C GLY A 79 -3.69 -8.47 -8.06
N LYS A 80 -4.00 -7.40 -8.82
CA LYS A 80 -3.25 -7.03 -10.02
C LYS A 80 -2.63 -5.63 -9.90
N GLU A 81 -1.38 -5.49 -10.31
CA GLU A 81 -0.73 -4.17 -10.45
C GLU A 81 -1.45 -3.38 -11.55
N THR A 82 -1.91 -2.17 -11.22
CA THR A 82 -2.66 -1.28 -12.10
C THR A 82 -1.92 0.00 -12.43
N GLY A 83 -0.94 0.37 -11.61
CA GLY A 83 -0.17 1.59 -11.81
C GLY A 83 1.16 1.54 -11.07
N ARG A 84 2.16 2.16 -11.68
CA ARG A 84 3.48 2.38 -11.10
C ARG A 84 4.05 3.71 -11.55
N GLN A 85 4.48 4.52 -10.60
CA GLN A 85 5.14 5.80 -10.84
C GLN A 85 6.49 5.88 -10.12
N SER A 86 7.40 6.69 -10.63
CA SER A 86 8.66 7.05 -9.97
C SER A 86 8.98 8.53 -10.20
N ILE A 87 9.85 9.09 -9.35
CA ILE A 87 10.26 10.50 -9.50
C ILE A 87 10.93 10.77 -10.86
N GLN A 88 11.74 9.83 -11.36
CA GLN A 88 12.40 9.93 -12.67
C GLN A 88 11.39 9.95 -13.81
N LYS A 89 10.37 9.09 -13.79
CA LYS A 89 9.30 9.07 -14.80
C LYS A 89 8.45 10.35 -14.77
N PHE A 90 8.30 10.97 -13.60
CA PHE A 90 7.53 12.21 -13.44
C PHE A 90 8.32 13.47 -13.81
N MET A 91 9.57 13.58 -13.34
CA MET A 91 10.40 14.79 -13.48
C MET A 91 11.32 14.77 -14.72
N GLY A 92 11.61 13.58 -15.26
CA GLY A 92 12.61 13.38 -16.32
C GLY A 92 14.03 13.24 -15.78
N GLU A 93 14.88 12.59 -16.58
CA GLU A 93 16.27 12.28 -16.20
C GLU A 93 17.12 13.54 -16.01
N ASP A 94 17.00 14.52 -16.91
CA ASP A 94 17.81 15.74 -16.88
C ASP A 94 17.68 16.50 -15.56
N VAL A 95 16.45 16.58 -15.03
CA VAL A 95 16.17 17.26 -13.77
C VAL A 95 16.71 16.48 -12.59
N VAL A 96 16.49 15.16 -12.56
CA VAL A 96 16.94 14.28 -11.48
C VAL A 96 18.48 14.25 -11.43
N GLN A 97 19.14 14.09 -12.57
CA GLN A 97 20.60 14.05 -12.64
C GLN A 97 21.22 15.39 -12.24
N LYS A 98 20.61 16.52 -12.65
CA LYS A 98 21.06 17.85 -12.23
C LYS A 98 20.99 18.02 -10.71
N PHE A 99 19.90 17.56 -10.09
CA PHE A 99 19.74 17.61 -8.64
C PHE A 99 20.75 16.70 -7.92
N ILE A 100 20.91 15.45 -8.37
CA ILE A 100 21.88 14.50 -7.79
C ILE A 100 23.31 15.07 -7.86
N ASN A 101 23.72 15.58 -9.02
CA ASN A 101 25.05 16.18 -9.23
C ASN A 101 25.28 17.45 -8.41
N TYR A 102 24.21 18.16 -8.03
CA TYR A 102 24.31 19.33 -7.15
C TYR A 102 24.49 18.90 -5.68
N VAL A 103 23.74 17.90 -5.22
CA VAL A 103 23.74 17.45 -3.81
C VAL A 103 24.96 16.60 -3.46
N LEU A 104 25.44 15.76 -4.39
CA LEU A 104 26.54 14.81 -4.15
C LEU A 104 27.93 15.34 -4.59
N LYS A 105 28.03 16.63 -4.92
CA LYS A 105 29.31 17.33 -5.11
C LYS A 105 29.90 17.72 -3.76
#